data_AF-A0A958W325-F1
#
_entry.id   AF-A0A958W325-F1
#
_cell.length_a   1.000
_cell.length_b   1.000
_cell.length_c   1.000
_cell.angle_alpha   90.00
_cell.angle_beta   90.00
_cell.angle_gamma   90.00
#
_symmetry.space_group_name_H-M   'P 1'
#
loop_
_entity.id
_entity.type
_entity.pdbx_description
1 polymer ?
#
loop_
_entity_poly.entity_id
_entity_poly.type
_entity_poly.pdbx_seq_one_letter_code
_entity_poly.pdbx_strand_id
1 'polypeptide(L)'
;MKNLIGLTILLMLFAAKGLIAQNVSSRTNSFEVDFSDPNKLVSSIIPVINWITPVAESNYSSENKYKIKFEIESDKPIKSIQIIVKENEQSASRGMMSVQPEEDQRHNAVIEKNVTLMDGNNVIEIVAENEDGTKTVSHRTIRIGTTALADAAKLDRTDYAILFATNDYDNWPDLINPVNDTRMIAKELKENFGYEVEVVEGGSQSQILTKLREYAEKKYKPMDQLFIFFAGHGQYDETFGEGFVVTKESLTNDVAKTTYLSHNRLRSIINNIPSEHIFLAMDVCFGGTFDQAIAHRGMEDDIYKEASQAEMVTRKLSYKTRKYLTSGGKEYVPDGRPGMNSPFARKLLEALRGRGGKDMILSLGELNTYVEVLKPQPRMGEFGDNAPGSDFVFIAR
;
A
#
# COMPACT_ATOMS: atom_id res chain seq x y z
N MET A 1 31.30 -74.58 38.89
CA MET A 1 30.01 -73.87 38.89
C MET A 1 29.94 -73.04 37.60
N LYS A 2 29.01 -73.42 36.71
CA LYS A 2 28.34 -72.69 35.60
C LYS A 2 29.15 -71.56 34.91
N ASN A 3 29.70 -71.78 33.70
CA ASN A 3 29.07 -71.78 32.34
C ASN A 3 28.83 -70.38 31.75
N LEU A 4 29.64 -69.99 30.76
CA LEU A 4 29.31 -69.56 29.37
C LEU A 4 30.62 -69.03 28.72
N ILE A 5 31.40 -69.81 27.94
CA ILE A 5 31.24 -70.13 26.50
C ILE A 5 31.14 -68.85 25.66
N GLY A 6 32.22 -68.41 24.99
CA GLY A 6 32.66 -68.84 23.64
C GLY A 6 32.29 -67.71 22.65
N LEU A 7 32.95 -67.39 21.53
CA LEU A 7 33.98 -68.03 20.71
C LEU A 7 34.44 -66.95 19.69
N THR A 8 35.71 -67.02 19.29
CA THR A 8 36.44 -66.24 18.29
C THR A 8 35.94 -66.45 16.84
N ILE A 9 36.29 -65.54 15.91
CA ILE A 9 36.53 -65.64 14.41
C ILE A 9 36.06 -64.32 13.75
N LEU A 10 36.92 -63.39 13.32
CA LEU A 10 37.77 -63.28 12.10
C LEU A 10 37.01 -63.03 10.76
N LEU A 11 37.30 -61.85 10.18
CA LEU A 11 37.21 -61.38 8.77
C LEU A 11 35.85 -61.30 8.04
N MET A 12 35.47 -60.08 7.62
CA MET A 12 35.37 -59.71 6.20
C MET A 12 35.20 -58.20 5.99
N LEU A 13 35.85 -57.69 4.94
CA LEU A 13 35.82 -56.31 4.46
C LEU A 13 34.38 -55.83 4.16
N PHE A 14 34.07 -54.59 4.51
CA PHE A 14 33.38 -53.69 3.58
C PHE A 14 33.82 -52.25 3.84
N ALA A 15 34.47 -51.68 2.84
CA ALA A 15 34.76 -50.26 2.75
C ALA A 15 33.46 -49.49 2.61
N ALA A 16 33.19 -48.56 3.53
CA ALA A 16 32.25 -47.48 3.30
C ALA A 16 32.91 -46.20 3.81
N LYS A 17 33.49 -45.44 2.87
CA LYS A 17 33.84 -44.04 3.06
C LYS A 17 32.55 -43.29 3.36
N GLY A 18 32.26 -43.08 4.64
CA GLY A 18 31.25 -42.12 5.07
C GLY A 18 31.75 -40.72 4.75
N LEU A 19 31.32 -40.18 3.61
CA LEU A 19 31.27 -38.75 3.37
C LEU A 19 30.42 -38.13 4.49
N ILE A 20 31.07 -37.56 5.51
CA ILE A 20 30.41 -36.61 6.40
C ILE A 20 30.29 -35.33 5.59
N ALA A 21 29.16 -35.18 4.90
CA ALA A 21 28.74 -33.88 4.41
C ALA A 21 28.43 -33.01 5.65
N GLN A 22 29.38 -32.17 6.06
CA GLN A 22 29.09 -31.07 6.96
C GLN A 22 28.25 -30.06 6.18
N ASN A 23 26.95 -30.01 6.46
CA ASN A 23 26.12 -28.87 6.08
C ASN A 23 26.56 -27.67 6.92
N VAL A 24 27.45 -26.86 6.38
CA VAL A 24 27.78 -25.54 6.92
C VAL A 24 26.83 -24.54 6.27
N SER A 25 25.76 -24.18 6.97
CA SER A 25 25.02 -22.96 6.70
C SER A 25 25.58 -21.87 7.60
N SER A 26 26.37 -20.96 7.02
CA SER A 26 26.73 -19.70 7.68
C SER A 26 26.31 -18.56 6.77
N ARG A 27 25.45 -17.67 7.28
CA ARG A 27 25.27 -16.32 6.74
C ARG A 27 26.42 -15.50 7.30
N THR A 28 27.47 -15.25 6.52
CA THR A 28 28.56 -14.35 6.94
C THR A 28 28.92 -13.41 5.78
N ASN A 29 28.69 -12.11 5.98
CA ASN A 29 29.12 -11.03 5.09
C ASN A 29 30.61 -10.65 5.31
N SER A 30 31.50 -11.63 5.44
CA SER A 30 32.95 -11.38 5.44
C SER A 30 33.64 -12.36 4.52
N PHE A 31 34.15 -11.86 3.40
CA PHE A 31 35.05 -12.59 2.53
C PHE A 31 36.47 -12.12 2.85
N GLU A 32 37.38 -13.06 3.04
CA GLU A 32 38.81 -12.80 3.19
C GLU A 32 39.49 -13.37 1.94
N VAL A 33 40.14 -12.51 1.16
CA VAL A 33 40.83 -12.90 -0.08
C VAL A 33 42.31 -13.09 0.24
N ASP A 34 42.80 -14.31 0.08
CA ASP A 34 44.20 -14.65 0.21
C ASP A 34 44.95 -14.35 -1.11
N PHE A 35 45.88 -13.38 -1.07
CA PHE A 35 46.69 -12.96 -2.22
C PHE A 35 48.06 -13.66 -2.27
N SER A 36 48.30 -14.68 -1.45
CA SER A 36 49.63 -15.30 -1.31
C SER A 36 50.08 -16.12 -2.54
N ASP A 37 49.17 -16.54 -3.42
CA ASP A 37 49.48 -17.28 -4.64
C ASP A 37 48.68 -16.76 -5.85
N PRO A 38 49.29 -15.93 -6.73
CA PRO A 38 48.60 -15.35 -7.89
C PRO A 38 48.07 -16.41 -8.88
N ASN A 39 48.59 -17.64 -8.85
CA ASN A 39 48.15 -18.74 -9.72
C ASN A 39 46.93 -19.51 -9.15
N LYS A 40 46.52 -19.24 -7.91
CA LYS A 40 45.32 -19.83 -7.27
C LYS A 40 44.11 -18.90 -7.22
N LEU A 41 44.24 -17.69 -7.76
CA LEU A 41 43.11 -16.79 -7.95
C LEU A 41 42.23 -17.34 -9.07
N VAL A 42 41.36 -18.29 -8.75
CA VAL A 42 40.26 -18.66 -9.64
C VAL A 42 39.32 -17.47 -9.67
N SER A 43 39.22 -16.76 -10.79
CA SER A 43 38.17 -15.76 -10.99
C SER A 43 36.84 -16.49 -11.13
N SER A 44 36.29 -16.99 -10.03
CA SER A 44 34.95 -17.58 -10.01
C SER A 44 33.94 -16.44 -10.07
N ILE A 45 33.66 -15.99 -11.29
CA ILE A 45 32.65 -14.95 -11.52
C ILE A 45 31.30 -15.66 -11.45
N ILE A 46 30.52 -15.30 -10.42
CA ILE A 46 29.19 -15.87 -10.18
C ILE A 46 28.21 -15.34 -11.24
N PRO A 47 27.27 -16.17 -11.72
CA PRO A 47 26.22 -15.69 -12.61
C PRO A 47 25.33 -14.68 -11.87
N VAL A 48 24.87 -13.63 -12.54
CA VAL A 48 23.98 -12.61 -11.98
C VAL A 48 22.58 -12.79 -12.55
N ILE A 49 21.56 -12.77 -11.69
CA ILE A 49 20.15 -12.91 -12.10
C ILE A 49 19.46 -11.55 -11.99
N ASN A 50 19.07 -10.99 -13.13
CA ASN A 50 18.37 -9.71 -13.24
C ASN A 50 16.89 -9.96 -13.54
N TRP A 51 16.01 -9.60 -12.61
CA TRP A 51 14.57 -9.75 -12.79
C TRP A 51 13.99 -8.63 -13.65
N ILE A 52 13.34 -8.99 -14.75
CA ILE A 52 12.59 -8.07 -15.62
C ILE A 52 11.10 -8.11 -15.25
N THR A 53 10.56 -9.29 -14.96
CA THR A 53 9.18 -9.48 -14.51
C THR A 53 9.09 -10.70 -13.59
N PRO A 54 8.70 -10.54 -12.31
CA PRO A 54 8.41 -9.26 -11.66
C PRO A 54 9.65 -8.53 -11.17
N VAL A 55 9.65 -7.19 -11.26
CA VAL A 55 10.73 -6.35 -10.72
C VAL A 55 10.73 -6.34 -9.19
N ALA A 56 9.55 -6.08 -8.58
CA ALA A 56 9.37 -6.05 -7.14
C ALA A 56 9.57 -7.43 -6.50
N GLU A 57 10.09 -7.50 -5.28
CA GLU A 57 10.35 -8.76 -4.57
C GLU A 57 9.07 -9.54 -4.20
N SER A 58 7.96 -8.82 -4.00
CA SER A 58 6.65 -9.37 -3.71
C SER A 58 5.61 -8.83 -4.67
N ASN A 59 4.82 -9.72 -5.27
CA ASN A 59 3.82 -9.41 -6.29
C ASN A 59 2.51 -10.14 -6.02
N TYR A 60 1.46 -9.67 -6.67
CA TYR A 60 0.12 -10.20 -6.54
C TYR A 60 -0.44 -10.46 -7.93
N SER A 61 -1.16 -11.56 -8.10
CA SER A 61 -1.86 -11.85 -9.36
C SER A 61 -3.16 -12.59 -9.11
N SER A 62 -4.18 -12.25 -9.88
CA SER A 62 -5.48 -12.94 -9.88
C SER A 62 -5.50 -14.15 -10.81
N GLU A 63 -4.54 -14.23 -11.74
CA GLU A 63 -4.41 -15.33 -12.67
C GLU A 63 -3.39 -16.34 -12.13
N ASN A 64 -3.79 -17.61 -12.11
CA ASN A 64 -2.89 -18.69 -11.77
C ASN A 64 -1.76 -18.88 -12.79
N LYS A 65 -1.84 -18.28 -13.98
CA LYS A 65 -0.75 -18.26 -14.96
C LYS A 65 0.01 -16.95 -14.86
N TYR A 66 1.21 -17.00 -14.30
CA TYR A 66 2.06 -15.83 -14.15
C TYR A 66 3.22 -15.86 -15.13
N LYS A 67 3.40 -14.78 -15.88
CA LYS A 67 4.55 -14.63 -16.79
C LYS A 67 5.76 -14.14 -16.01
N ILE A 68 6.83 -14.91 -16.03
CA ILE A 68 8.13 -14.50 -15.50
C ILE A 68 9.10 -14.22 -16.65
N LYS A 69 9.90 -13.17 -16.46
CA LYS A 69 10.98 -12.78 -17.35
C LYS A 69 12.19 -12.37 -16.54
N PHE A 70 13.35 -12.96 -16.84
CA PHE A 70 14.60 -12.63 -16.18
C PHE A 70 15.76 -12.84 -17.14
N GLU A 71 16.84 -12.11 -16.89
CA GLU A 71 18.09 -12.16 -17.62
C GLU A 71 19.17 -12.74 -16.71
N ILE A 72 20.00 -13.63 -17.26
CA ILE A 72 21.14 -14.20 -16.56
C ILE A 72 22.39 -13.83 -17.32
N GLU A 73 23.26 -13.09 -16.65
CA GLU A 73 24.57 -12.71 -17.17
C GLU A 73 25.65 -13.54 -16.49
N SER A 74 26.54 -14.14 -17.27
CA SER A 74 27.64 -14.94 -16.76
C SER A 74 28.83 -14.89 -17.73
N ASP A 75 30.01 -14.59 -17.20
CA ASP A 75 31.26 -14.61 -17.97
C ASP A 75 31.67 -16.03 -18.40
N LYS A 76 31.08 -17.04 -17.77
CA LYS A 76 31.25 -18.46 -18.10
C LYS A 76 29.95 -19.03 -18.66
N PRO A 77 30.01 -20.01 -19.58
CA PRO A 77 28.83 -20.65 -20.12
C PRO A 77 27.89 -21.17 -19.02
N ILE A 78 26.62 -20.78 -19.11
CA ILE A 78 25.56 -21.23 -18.22
C ILE A 78 25.26 -22.69 -18.56
N LYS A 79 25.37 -23.57 -17.55
CA LYS A 79 25.19 -25.01 -17.66
C LYS A 79 23.73 -25.42 -17.42
N SER A 80 23.04 -24.77 -16.48
CA SER A 80 21.62 -25.04 -16.25
C SER A 80 20.93 -23.91 -15.50
N ILE A 81 19.64 -23.73 -15.81
CA ILE A 81 18.75 -22.80 -15.12
C ILE A 81 17.58 -23.60 -14.57
N GLN A 82 17.31 -23.49 -13.28
CA GLN A 82 16.16 -24.13 -12.63
C GLN A 82 15.21 -23.06 -12.12
N ILE A 83 13.92 -23.27 -12.37
CA ILE A 83 12.81 -22.45 -11.90
C ILE A 83 12.00 -23.33 -10.96
N ILE A 84 12.02 -23.01 -9.67
CA ILE A 84 11.40 -23.80 -8.62
C ILE A 84 10.26 -22.98 -8.02
N VAL A 85 9.08 -23.58 -7.88
CA VAL A 85 7.93 -22.97 -7.23
C VAL A 85 7.72 -23.65 -5.87
N LYS A 86 7.69 -22.86 -4.80
CA LYS A 86 7.50 -23.29 -3.40
C LYS A 86 6.34 -22.53 -2.76
N GLU A 87 5.84 -22.98 -1.62
CA GLU A 87 4.86 -22.22 -0.81
C GLU A 87 5.53 -21.10 0.00
N ASN A 88 6.69 -21.43 0.56
CA ASN A 88 7.58 -20.57 1.34
C ASN A 88 9.02 -21.09 1.16
N GLU A 89 10.03 -20.32 1.59
CA GLU A 89 11.46 -20.66 1.39
C GLU A 89 11.86 -22.05 1.95
N GLN A 90 11.16 -22.53 2.98
CA GLN A 90 11.47 -23.77 3.72
C GLN A 90 10.63 -24.96 3.24
N SER A 91 9.60 -24.72 2.44
CA SER A 91 8.68 -25.74 1.97
C SER A 91 9.26 -26.58 0.83
N ALA A 92 8.73 -27.79 0.68
CA ALA A 92 9.03 -28.64 -0.47
C ALA A 92 8.59 -27.96 -1.78
N SER A 93 9.32 -28.23 -2.87
CA SER A 93 8.97 -27.71 -4.19
C SER A 93 7.61 -28.24 -4.64
N ARG A 94 6.69 -27.33 -4.97
CA ARG A 94 5.39 -27.63 -5.61
C ARG A 94 5.56 -27.92 -7.10
N GLY A 95 6.60 -27.38 -7.73
CA GLY A 95 6.94 -27.62 -9.12
C GLY A 95 8.37 -27.18 -9.42
N MET A 96 8.99 -27.82 -10.40
CA MET A 96 10.33 -27.47 -10.87
C MET A 96 10.37 -27.58 -12.39
N MET A 97 10.94 -26.55 -13.03
CA MET A 97 11.18 -26.50 -14.47
C MET A 97 12.67 -26.28 -14.68
N SER A 98 13.29 -27.06 -15.57
CA SER A 98 14.67 -26.84 -15.99
C SER A 98 14.69 -26.25 -17.38
N VAL A 99 15.51 -25.23 -17.58
CA VAL A 99 15.74 -24.58 -18.86
C VAL A 99 17.22 -24.73 -19.21
N GLN A 100 17.46 -25.21 -20.43
CA GLN A 100 18.79 -25.29 -21.02
C GLN A 100 18.95 -24.09 -21.96
N PRO A 101 19.97 -23.23 -21.78
CA PRO A 101 20.21 -22.11 -22.68
C PRO A 101 20.62 -22.62 -24.08
N GLU A 102 20.19 -21.90 -25.12
CA GLU A 102 20.59 -22.16 -26.51
C GLU A 102 22.09 -21.90 -26.71
N GLU A 103 22.72 -22.49 -27.74
CA GLU A 103 24.18 -22.43 -27.92
C GLU A 103 24.73 -21.00 -28.06
N ASP A 104 23.92 -20.07 -28.57
CA ASP A 104 24.20 -18.65 -28.75
C ASP A 104 23.93 -17.79 -27.50
N GLN A 105 23.22 -18.32 -26.50
CA GLN A 105 22.80 -17.59 -25.29
C GLN A 105 23.53 -18.04 -24.01
N ARG A 106 24.67 -18.74 -24.14
CA ARG A 106 25.35 -19.32 -22.97
C ARG A 106 26.00 -18.29 -22.02
N HIS A 107 26.19 -17.04 -22.43
CA HIS A 107 26.79 -15.98 -21.58
C HIS A 107 25.76 -14.93 -21.13
N ASN A 108 24.75 -14.67 -21.97
CA ASN A 108 23.61 -13.85 -21.62
C ASN A 108 22.33 -14.57 -22.09
N ALA A 109 21.55 -15.07 -21.12
CA ALA A 109 20.32 -15.80 -21.37
C ALA A 109 19.11 -14.99 -20.89
N VAL A 110 18.21 -14.64 -21.82
CA VAL A 110 16.93 -14.00 -21.50
C VAL A 110 15.84 -15.07 -21.51
N ILE A 111 15.27 -15.37 -20.35
CA ILE A 111 14.25 -16.41 -20.20
C ILE A 111 12.89 -15.75 -19.99
N GLU A 112 11.92 -16.12 -20.84
CA GLU A 112 10.51 -15.77 -20.68
C GLU A 112 9.67 -17.06 -20.59
N LYS A 113 8.99 -17.28 -19.46
CA LYS A 113 8.17 -18.48 -19.22
C LYS A 113 6.88 -18.12 -18.50
N ASN A 114 5.84 -18.89 -18.77
CA ASN A 114 4.62 -18.87 -17.98
C ASN A 114 4.69 -19.98 -16.92
N VAL A 115 4.54 -19.62 -15.66
CA VAL A 115 4.46 -20.56 -14.55
C VAL A 115 3.04 -20.61 -14.02
N THR A 116 2.57 -21.82 -13.74
CA THR A 116 1.27 -22.00 -13.08
C THR A 116 1.48 -22.01 -11.58
N LEU A 117 0.85 -21.08 -10.88
CA LEU A 117 0.93 -20.84 -9.46
C LEU A 117 -0.36 -21.31 -8.78
N MET A 118 -0.25 -21.76 -7.54
CA MET A 118 -1.40 -22.20 -6.74
C MET A 118 -1.95 -21.03 -5.94
N ASP A 119 -3.20 -21.13 -5.47
CA ASP A 119 -3.75 -20.14 -4.55
C ASP A 119 -2.90 -20.05 -3.26
N GLY A 120 -2.81 -18.85 -2.70
CA GLY A 120 -1.97 -18.47 -1.56
C GLY A 120 -0.59 -17.91 -1.94
N ASN A 121 0.37 -18.07 -1.02
CA ASN A 121 1.76 -17.67 -1.22
C ASN A 121 2.47 -18.64 -2.18
N ASN A 122 3.21 -18.09 -3.14
CA ASN A 122 4.11 -18.82 -4.00
C ASN A 122 5.46 -18.11 -4.01
N VAL A 123 6.54 -18.84 -3.76
CA VAL A 123 7.91 -18.35 -3.93
C VAL A 123 8.48 -18.97 -5.20
N ILE A 124 8.77 -18.15 -6.19
CA ILE A 124 9.52 -18.53 -7.38
C ILE A 124 10.99 -18.34 -7.07
N GLU A 125 11.75 -19.42 -7.09
CA GLU A 125 13.19 -19.45 -6.90
C GLU A 125 13.86 -19.81 -8.22
N ILE A 126 14.80 -18.98 -8.65
CA ILE A 126 15.63 -19.18 -9.83
C ILE A 126 17.02 -19.59 -9.35
N VAL A 127 17.50 -20.71 -9.87
CA VAL A 127 18.85 -21.22 -9.60
C VAL A 127 19.60 -21.30 -10.92
N ALA A 128 20.65 -20.49 -11.06
CA ALA A 128 21.54 -20.51 -12.22
C ALA A 128 22.87 -21.19 -11.86
N GLU A 129 23.31 -22.17 -12.65
CA GLU A 129 24.59 -22.87 -12.49
C GLU A 129 25.44 -22.67 -13.76
N ASN A 130 26.71 -22.28 -13.61
CA ASN A 130 27.68 -22.20 -14.71
C ASN A 130 28.48 -23.51 -14.87
N GLU A 131 29.27 -23.65 -15.95
CA GLU A 131 30.09 -24.84 -16.20
C GLU A 131 31.15 -25.11 -15.11
N ASP A 132 31.60 -24.06 -14.41
CA ASP A 132 32.53 -24.15 -13.27
C ASP A 132 31.85 -24.66 -11.98
N GLY A 133 30.53 -24.89 -12.00
CA GLY A 133 29.75 -25.43 -10.87
C GLY A 133 29.30 -24.39 -9.84
N THR A 134 29.55 -23.11 -10.10
CA THR A 134 29.12 -21.97 -9.27
C THR A 134 27.63 -21.71 -9.46
N LYS A 135 26.91 -21.47 -8.35
CA LYS A 135 25.45 -21.27 -8.34
C LYS A 135 25.05 -19.92 -7.78
N THR A 136 24.05 -19.30 -8.42
CA THR A 136 23.36 -18.13 -7.90
C THR A 136 21.88 -18.43 -7.73
N VAL A 137 21.31 -17.99 -6.61
CA VAL A 137 19.91 -18.17 -6.27
C VAL A 137 19.25 -16.81 -6.08
N SER A 138 18.10 -16.60 -6.70
CA SER A 138 17.29 -15.41 -6.51
C SER A 138 15.81 -15.78 -6.49
N HIS A 139 15.01 -15.10 -5.68
CA HIS A 139 13.60 -15.45 -5.53
C HIS A 139 12.66 -14.25 -5.64
N ARG A 140 11.39 -14.55 -5.94
CA ARG A 140 10.26 -13.63 -5.97
C ARG A 140 9.05 -14.27 -5.34
N THR A 141 8.34 -13.52 -4.51
CA THR A 141 7.09 -13.98 -3.92
C THR A 141 5.93 -13.48 -4.76
N ILE A 142 5.00 -14.38 -5.10
CA ILE A 142 3.76 -14.09 -5.82
C ILE A 142 2.60 -14.67 -5.03
N ARG A 143 1.63 -13.83 -4.72
CA ARG A 143 0.40 -14.21 -4.03
C ARG A 143 -0.73 -14.33 -5.04
N ILE A 144 -1.34 -15.51 -5.11
CA ILE A 144 -2.49 -15.82 -5.99
C ILE A 144 -3.73 -16.07 -5.13
N GLY A 145 -4.90 -15.59 -5.53
CA GLY A 145 -6.15 -16.05 -4.91
C GLY A 145 -7.22 -14.98 -4.71
N THR A 146 -8.46 -15.47 -4.69
CA THR A 146 -9.72 -14.75 -4.47
C THR A 146 -10.05 -14.50 -3.00
N THR A 147 -9.15 -14.83 -2.07
CA THR A 147 -9.19 -14.43 -0.64
C THR A 147 -8.86 -12.95 -0.42
N ALA A 148 -9.19 -12.10 -1.39
CA ALA A 148 -9.10 -10.66 -1.36
C ALA A 148 -9.42 -10.00 -0.03
N LEU A 149 -10.53 -10.39 0.58
CA LEU A 149 -11.04 -9.79 1.80
C LEU A 149 -10.33 -10.33 3.04
N ALA A 150 -10.10 -11.64 3.07
CA ALA A 150 -9.35 -12.28 4.14
C ALA A 150 -7.85 -11.96 4.08
N ASP A 151 -7.33 -11.54 2.92
CA ASP A 151 -5.94 -11.13 2.71
C ASP A 151 -5.76 -9.60 2.67
N ALA A 152 -6.80 -8.79 2.40
CA ALA A 152 -6.78 -7.34 2.64
C ALA A 152 -6.69 -7.01 4.13
N ALA A 153 -7.37 -7.81 4.97
CA ALA A 153 -7.19 -7.79 6.42
C ALA A 153 -5.84 -8.39 6.90
N LYS A 154 -5.08 -9.07 6.01
CA LYS A 154 -3.71 -9.57 6.27
C LYS A 154 -2.63 -8.83 5.48
N LEU A 155 -2.97 -7.80 4.71
CA LEU A 155 -1.99 -6.84 4.26
C LEU A 155 -1.48 -6.20 5.56
N ASP A 156 -0.18 -6.32 5.81
CA ASP A 156 0.48 -5.69 6.94
C ASP A 156 0.46 -4.18 6.73
N ARG A 157 -0.72 -3.58 6.89
CA ARG A 157 -1.05 -2.18 6.65
C ARG A 157 -1.79 -1.61 7.87
N THR A 158 -1.55 -0.35 8.11
CA THR A 158 -2.19 0.44 9.16
C THR A 158 -2.90 1.60 8.49
N ASP A 159 -4.22 1.64 8.62
CA ASP A 159 -5.02 2.75 8.11
C ASP A 159 -5.14 3.79 9.24
N TYR A 160 -4.70 5.01 8.99
CA TYR A 160 -4.74 6.12 9.95
C TYR A 160 -5.86 7.08 9.59
N ALA A 161 -6.49 7.67 10.61
CA ALA A 161 -7.34 8.84 10.41
C ALA A 161 -7.00 9.96 11.38
N ILE A 162 -7.03 11.19 10.88
CA ILE A 162 -7.02 12.40 11.71
C ILE A 162 -8.22 13.27 11.36
N LEU A 163 -9.04 13.57 12.35
CA LEU A 163 -10.26 14.32 12.17
C LEU A 163 -10.24 15.60 12.99
N PHE A 164 -10.54 16.72 12.35
CA PHE A 164 -10.57 18.05 12.94
C PHE A 164 -12.01 18.55 12.98
N ALA A 165 -12.46 18.98 14.15
CA ALA A 165 -13.80 19.53 14.32
C ALA A 165 -13.81 20.75 15.22
N THR A 166 -14.50 21.80 14.81
CA THR A 166 -14.67 23.00 15.63
C THR A 166 -16.14 23.36 15.79
N ASN A 167 -16.63 23.23 17.01
CA ASN A 167 -17.97 23.67 17.44
C ASN A 167 -17.90 25.08 18.02
N ASP A 168 -17.07 25.27 19.04
CA ASP A 168 -17.01 26.51 19.82
C ASP A 168 -15.89 27.42 19.30
N TYR A 169 -16.25 28.59 18.79
CA TYR A 169 -15.33 29.56 18.22
C TYR A 169 -15.22 30.80 19.10
N ASP A 170 -14.03 31.39 19.16
CA ASP A 170 -13.78 32.56 20.01
C ASP A 170 -14.42 33.84 19.41
N ASN A 171 -14.50 33.92 18.07
CA ASN A 171 -14.96 35.11 17.36
C ASN A 171 -15.96 34.82 16.23
N TRP A 172 -16.32 33.55 16.01
CA TRP A 172 -17.29 33.11 15.01
C TRP A 172 -18.53 32.54 15.70
N PRO A 173 -19.70 32.46 15.03
CA PRO A 173 -20.86 31.78 15.59
C PRO A 173 -20.59 30.29 15.82
N ASP A 174 -20.97 29.78 16.99
CA ASP A 174 -20.79 28.37 17.31
C ASP A 174 -21.63 27.45 16.41
N LEU A 175 -21.11 26.24 16.20
CA LEU A 175 -21.77 25.13 15.51
C LEU A 175 -22.09 24.02 16.52
N ILE A 176 -23.09 23.21 16.19
CA ILE A 176 -23.59 22.19 17.13
C ILE A 176 -23.06 20.80 16.76
N ASN A 177 -23.00 20.50 15.46
CA ASN A 177 -22.79 19.14 14.97
C ASN A 177 -21.33 18.71 14.66
N PRO A 178 -20.35 19.57 14.32
CA PRO A 178 -19.04 19.13 13.84
C PRO A 178 -18.30 18.13 14.75
N VAL A 179 -18.29 18.38 16.06
CA VAL A 179 -17.67 17.48 17.05
C VAL A 179 -18.42 16.15 17.13
N ASN A 180 -19.76 16.18 17.12
CA ASN A 180 -20.57 14.97 17.14
C ASN A 180 -20.37 14.13 15.87
N ASP A 181 -20.34 14.78 14.71
CA ASP A 181 -20.10 14.17 13.40
C ASP A 181 -18.77 13.44 13.38
N THR A 182 -17.73 14.14 13.80
CA THR A 182 -16.37 13.61 13.85
C THR A 182 -16.24 12.46 14.83
N ARG A 183 -16.86 12.52 16.02
CA ARG A 183 -16.89 11.41 16.98
C ARG A 183 -17.58 10.18 16.41
N MET A 184 -18.70 10.36 15.71
CA MET A 184 -19.44 9.25 15.10
C MET A 184 -18.65 8.61 13.95
N ILE A 185 -18.00 9.40 13.11
CA ILE A 185 -17.13 8.90 12.04
C ILE A 185 -15.91 8.18 12.64
N ALA A 186 -15.28 8.77 13.66
CA ALA A 186 -14.14 8.16 14.34
C ALA A 186 -14.51 6.81 14.98
N LYS A 187 -15.70 6.72 15.59
CA LYS A 187 -16.21 5.46 16.13
C LYS A 187 -16.40 4.41 15.04
N GLU A 188 -17.06 4.78 13.95
CA GLU A 188 -17.30 3.88 12.81
C GLU A 188 -15.98 3.36 12.21
N LEU A 189 -15.01 4.24 11.99
CA LEU A 189 -13.68 3.90 11.47
C LEU A 189 -12.89 2.99 12.41
N LYS A 190 -12.94 3.23 13.72
CA LYS A 190 -12.28 2.35 14.72
C LYS A 190 -12.93 0.98 14.77
N GLU A 191 -14.24 0.93 14.94
CA GLU A 191 -14.97 -0.31 15.24
C GLU A 191 -15.11 -1.22 14.02
N ASN A 192 -15.36 -0.64 12.83
CA ASN A 192 -15.73 -1.42 11.65
C ASN A 192 -14.69 -1.42 10.54
N PHE A 193 -13.66 -0.56 10.61
CA PHE A 193 -12.58 -0.51 9.61
C PHE A 193 -11.18 -0.70 10.23
N GLY A 194 -11.08 -0.64 11.56
CA GLY A 194 -9.85 -0.84 12.31
C GLY A 194 -8.79 0.25 12.09
N TYR A 195 -9.22 1.48 11.83
CA TYR A 195 -8.33 2.62 11.70
C TYR A 195 -7.72 3.04 13.03
N GLU A 196 -6.48 3.52 13.00
CA GLU A 196 -5.88 4.31 14.08
C GLU A 196 -6.35 5.76 13.97
N VAL A 197 -7.36 6.10 14.78
CA VAL A 197 -8.05 7.39 14.68
C VAL A 197 -7.69 8.34 15.81
N GLU A 198 -7.25 9.54 15.44
CA GLU A 198 -7.07 10.71 16.30
C GLU A 198 -8.09 11.80 15.98
N VAL A 199 -8.62 12.47 17.01
CA VAL A 199 -9.60 13.55 16.87
C VAL A 199 -9.06 14.81 17.55
N VAL A 200 -9.11 15.93 16.84
CA VAL A 200 -8.71 17.26 17.32
C VAL A 200 -9.95 18.15 17.36
N GLU A 201 -10.49 18.35 18.56
CA GLU A 201 -11.68 19.16 18.80
C GLU A 201 -11.29 20.59 19.19
N GLY A 202 -11.88 21.59 18.55
CA GLY A 202 -11.62 23.00 18.83
C GLY A 202 -10.16 23.40 18.57
N GLY A 203 -9.54 22.84 17.53
CA GLY A 203 -8.14 23.09 17.22
C GLY A 203 -7.88 24.53 16.77
N SER A 204 -6.88 25.16 17.38
CA SER A 204 -6.26 26.37 16.85
C SER A 204 -5.50 26.08 15.55
N GLN A 205 -5.21 27.10 14.75
CA GLN A 205 -4.40 26.95 13.55
C GLN A 205 -3.06 26.28 13.87
N SER A 206 -2.41 26.70 14.96
CA SER A 206 -1.14 26.13 15.41
C SER A 206 -1.28 24.66 15.79
N GLN A 207 -2.37 24.26 16.47
CA GLN A 207 -2.60 22.88 16.87
C GLN A 207 -2.86 21.99 15.66
N ILE A 208 -3.69 22.44 14.71
CA ILE A 208 -3.95 21.71 13.45
C ILE A 208 -2.65 21.47 12.70
N LEU A 209 -1.84 22.52 12.52
CA LEU A 209 -0.57 22.41 11.80
C LEU A 209 0.46 21.55 12.53
N THR A 210 0.49 21.59 13.86
CA THR A 210 1.36 20.71 14.67
C THR A 210 0.97 19.26 14.47
N LYS A 211 -0.33 18.94 14.50
CA LYS A 211 -0.82 17.59 14.26
C LYS A 211 -0.56 17.09 12.85
N LEU A 212 -0.73 17.95 11.84
CA LEU A 212 -0.35 17.60 10.46
C LEU A 212 1.16 17.35 10.34
N ARG A 213 2.01 18.09 11.07
CA ARG A 213 3.45 17.83 11.13
C ARG A 213 3.77 16.49 11.78
N GLU A 214 3.13 16.15 12.90
CA GLU A 214 3.30 14.84 13.55
C GLU A 214 2.98 13.70 12.56
N TYR A 215 1.92 13.84 11.76
CA TYR A 215 1.60 12.88 10.71
C TYR A 215 2.60 12.89 9.55
N ALA A 216 3.14 14.04 9.18
CA ALA A 216 4.20 14.14 8.17
C ALA A 216 5.51 13.46 8.61
N GLU A 217 5.77 13.39 9.93
CA GLU A 217 6.97 12.76 10.51
C GLU A 217 6.80 11.24 10.76
N LYS A 218 5.60 10.69 10.57
CA LYS A 218 5.35 9.24 10.69
C LYS A 218 6.01 8.47 9.55
N LYS A 219 6.33 7.21 9.85
CA LYS A 219 6.76 6.22 8.85
C LYS A 219 5.55 5.41 8.40
N TYR A 220 5.22 5.51 7.13
CA TYR A 220 4.14 4.75 6.51
C TYR A 220 4.71 3.55 5.76
N LYS A 221 3.97 2.43 5.79
CA LYS A 221 4.20 1.32 4.86
C LYS A 221 3.57 1.65 3.51
N PRO A 222 3.99 1.00 2.41
CA PRO A 222 3.49 1.32 1.07
C PRO A 222 1.97 1.21 0.90
N MET A 223 1.30 0.40 1.72
CA MET A 223 -0.14 0.13 1.65
C MET A 223 -0.93 0.83 2.76
N ASP A 224 -0.26 1.61 3.63
CA ASP A 224 -0.93 2.39 4.67
C ASP A 224 -1.74 3.51 4.02
N GLN A 225 -2.90 3.80 4.61
CA GLN A 225 -3.78 4.85 4.14
C GLN A 225 -3.91 5.94 5.21
N LEU A 226 -4.10 7.19 4.78
CA LEU A 226 -4.41 8.31 5.66
C LEU A 226 -5.71 8.98 5.23
N PHE A 227 -6.71 8.91 6.10
CA PHE A 227 -7.95 9.66 5.96
C PHE A 227 -7.88 10.94 6.80
N ILE A 228 -8.16 12.08 6.19
CA ILE A 228 -8.21 13.38 6.86
C ILE A 228 -9.62 13.93 6.74
N PHE A 229 -10.22 14.32 7.85
CA PHE A 229 -11.56 14.91 7.86
C PHE A 229 -11.55 16.28 8.53
N PHE A 230 -12.20 17.27 7.93
CA PHE A 230 -12.45 18.58 8.54
C PHE A 230 -13.95 18.84 8.63
N ALA A 231 -14.44 19.26 9.79
CA ALA A 231 -15.80 19.74 9.98
C ALA A 231 -15.83 21.07 10.73
N GLY A 232 -16.56 22.05 10.21
CA GLY A 232 -16.67 23.38 10.81
C GLY A 232 -17.00 24.47 9.80
N HIS A 233 -16.72 25.72 10.19
CA HIS A 233 -16.90 26.86 9.31
C HIS A 233 -15.84 26.88 8.21
N GLY A 234 -16.27 27.33 7.03
CA GLY A 234 -15.38 27.68 5.93
C GLY A 234 -15.68 29.10 5.47
N GLN A 235 -14.65 29.80 5.03
CA GLN A 235 -14.75 31.16 4.50
C GLN A 235 -14.13 31.20 3.10
N TYR A 236 -14.74 31.97 2.20
CA TYR A 236 -14.17 32.27 0.90
C TYR A 236 -13.81 33.74 0.80
N ASP A 237 -12.61 34.01 0.29
CA ASP A 237 -12.18 35.33 -0.12
C ASP A 237 -12.42 35.49 -1.62
N GLU A 238 -13.43 36.29 -1.98
CA GLU A 238 -13.76 36.56 -3.38
C GLU A 238 -12.68 37.38 -4.09
N THR A 239 -11.88 38.16 -3.35
CA THR A 239 -10.85 39.05 -3.90
C THR A 239 -9.70 38.24 -4.47
N PHE A 240 -9.22 37.25 -3.72
CA PHE A 240 -8.11 36.39 -4.11
C PHE A 240 -8.55 35.02 -4.62
N GLY A 241 -9.85 34.73 -4.56
CA GLY A 241 -10.41 33.46 -4.98
C GLY A 241 -9.94 32.27 -4.14
N GLU A 242 -9.68 32.48 -2.85
CA GLU A 242 -9.11 31.48 -1.95
C GLU A 242 -10.12 31.06 -0.87
N GLY A 243 -10.22 29.74 -0.63
CA GLY A 243 -10.98 29.22 0.48
C GLY A 243 -10.14 28.95 1.72
N PHE A 244 -10.80 28.99 2.86
CA PHE A 244 -10.19 28.85 4.17
C PHE A 244 -11.05 27.99 5.06
N VAL A 245 -10.38 27.18 5.88
CA VAL A 245 -10.96 26.60 7.09
C VAL A 245 -10.88 27.66 8.20
N VAL A 246 -12.00 27.93 8.85
CA VAL A 246 -12.05 28.78 10.04
C VAL A 246 -11.59 27.94 11.22
N THR A 247 -10.56 28.40 11.93
CA THR A 247 -10.06 27.74 13.15
C THR A 247 -10.68 28.40 14.38
N LYS A 248 -10.51 27.77 15.54
CA LYS A 248 -11.16 28.23 16.79
C LYS A 248 -10.95 29.72 17.08
N GLU A 249 -9.73 30.21 16.84
CA GLU A 249 -9.27 31.57 17.14
C GLU A 249 -9.38 32.55 15.96
N SER A 250 -9.90 32.12 14.80
CA SER A 250 -10.00 32.97 13.62
C SER A 250 -10.81 34.24 13.91
N LEU A 251 -10.32 35.39 13.46
CA LEU A 251 -10.96 36.69 13.70
C LEU A 251 -11.90 37.04 12.54
N THR A 252 -13.17 37.34 12.81
CA THR A 252 -14.14 37.74 11.75
C THR A 252 -13.73 39.02 11.01
N ASN A 253 -13.05 39.95 11.70
CA ASN A 253 -12.57 41.22 11.15
C ASN A 253 -11.12 41.17 10.62
N ASP A 254 -10.51 40.00 10.49
CA ASP A 254 -9.19 39.86 9.88
C ASP A 254 -9.30 39.94 8.35
N VAL A 255 -8.93 41.11 7.83
CA VAL A 255 -8.97 41.44 6.39
C VAL A 255 -7.94 40.64 5.61
N ALA A 256 -6.78 40.33 6.21
CA ALA A 256 -5.69 39.61 5.55
C ALA A 256 -5.82 38.08 5.68
N LYS A 257 -6.84 37.60 6.39
CA LYS A 257 -7.13 36.16 6.63
C LYS A 257 -5.95 35.38 7.23
N THR A 258 -5.07 36.05 7.95
CA THR A 258 -3.89 35.46 8.59
C THR A 258 -4.22 34.45 9.70
N THR A 259 -5.34 34.65 10.37
CA THR A 259 -5.85 33.79 11.46
C THR A 259 -6.65 32.59 10.95
N TYR A 260 -6.82 32.47 9.63
CA TYR A 260 -7.54 31.39 8.96
C TYR A 260 -6.57 30.41 8.32
N LEU A 261 -6.98 29.16 8.14
CA LEU A 261 -6.14 28.16 7.50
C LEU A 261 -6.52 28.00 6.03
N SER A 262 -5.69 28.53 5.14
CA SER A 262 -5.99 28.51 3.70
C SER A 262 -5.97 27.10 3.10
N HIS A 263 -6.87 26.84 2.16
CA HIS A 263 -6.97 25.57 1.44
C HIS A 263 -5.69 25.27 0.66
N ASN A 264 -5.01 26.28 0.10
CA ASN A 264 -3.73 26.10 -0.60
C ASN A 264 -2.63 25.63 0.35
N ARG A 265 -2.56 26.22 1.55
CA ARG A 265 -1.62 25.81 2.59
C ARG A 265 -1.90 24.38 3.03
N LEU A 266 -3.16 24.02 3.27
CA LEU A 266 -3.57 22.65 3.57
C LEU A 266 -3.19 21.69 2.45
N ARG A 267 -3.50 22.02 1.20
CA ARG A 267 -3.17 21.21 0.01
C ARG A 267 -1.67 20.92 -0.06
N SER A 268 -0.85 21.95 0.11
CA SER A 268 0.61 21.81 0.09
C SER A 268 1.12 20.94 1.23
N ILE A 269 0.67 21.17 2.47
CA ILE A 269 1.10 20.39 3.63
C ILE A 269 0.68 18.92 3.48
N ILE A 270 -0.59 18.67 3.16
CA ILE A 270 -1.14 17.32 3.05
C ILE A 270 -0.48 16.55 1.91
N ASN A 271 -0.19 17.19 0.76
CA ASN A 271 0.50 16.52 -0.34
C ASN A 271 1.87 15.96 0.07
N ASN A 272 2.58 16.68 0.94
CA ASN A 272 3.93 16.34 1.41
C ASN A 272 3.96 15.33 2.57
N ILE A 273 2.82 14.88 3.09
CA ILE A 273 2.80 13.77 4.05
C ILE A 273 3.23 12.49 3.31
N PRO A 274 4.22 11.71 3.82
CA PRO A 274 4.81 10.56 3.12
C PRO A 274 3.94 9.28 3.16
N SER A 275 2.61 9.44 3.27
CA SER A 275 1.66 8.35 3.02
C SER A 275 1.41 8.23 1.52
N GLU A 276 1.43 7.02 0.98
CA GLU A 276 1.13 6.80 -0.44
C GLU A 276 -0.33 7.09 -0.76
N HIS A 277 -1.24 6.82 0.17
CA HIS A 277 -2.68 7.00 -0.06
C HIS A 277 -3.28 8.00 0.93
N ILE A 278 -3.74 9.14 0.41
CA ILE A 278 -4.40 10.16 1.21
C ILE A 278 -5.76 10.50 0.61
N PHE A 279 -6.78 10.48 1.46
CA PHE A 279 -8.12 10.97 1.15
C PHE A 279 -8.49 12.08 2.13
N LEU A 280 -8.80 13.27 1.60
CA LEU A 280 -9.21 14.45 2.36
C LEU A 280 -10.71 14.67 2.17
N ALA A 281 -11.49 14.55 3.22
CA ALA A 281 -12.91 14.95 3.23
C ALA A 281 -13.11 16.24 4.02
N MET A 282 -13.84 17.20 3.44
CA MET A 282 -14.05 18.52 4.05
C MET A 282 -15.54 18.84 4.11
N ASP A 283 -16.09 18.78 5.31
CA ASP A 283 -17.41 19.29 5.64
C ASP A 283 -17.33 20.73 6.15
N VAL A 284 -16.84 21.60 5.27
CA VAL A 284 -16.78 23.04 5.49
C VAL A 284 -17.34 23.75 4.26
N CYS A 285 -17.96 24.91 4.48
CA CYS A 285 -18.39 25.76 3.37
C CYS A 285 -17.20 26.08 2.44
N PHE A 286 -17.45 26.17 1.14
CA PHE A 286 -16.42 26.51 0.15
C PHE A 286 -15.27 25.50 -0.02
N GLY A 287 -15.39 24.27 0.49
CA GLY A 287 -14.36 23.24 0.34
C GLY A 287 -13.94 22.98 -1.12
N GLY A 288 -14.84 23.16 -2.10
CA GLY A 288 -14.53 22.96 -3.52
C GLY A 288 -13.53 23.96 -4.12
N THR A 289 -13.14 25.00 -3.38
CA THR A 289 -12.06 25.95 -3.76
C THR A 289 -10.67 25.40 -3.50
N PHE A 290 -10.58 24.22 -2.88
CA PHE A 290 -9.35 23.44 -2.79
C PHE A 290 -8.77 23.07 -4.17
N ASP A 291 -9.60 23.11 -5.21
CA ASP A 291 -9.22 22.91 -6.59
C ASP A 291 -9.00 24.24 -7.35
N GLN A 292 -7.75 24.50 -7.74
CA GLN A 292 -7.41 25.66 -8.58
C GLN A 292 -7.46 25.36 -10.09
N ALA A 293 -7.81 24.13 -10.49
CA ALA A 293 -7.80 23.71 -11.89
C ALA A 293 -9.20 23.27 -12.34
N ILE A 294 -10.07 24.24 -12.67
CA ILE A 294 -11.22 23.96 -13.55
C ILE A 294 -10.86 24.34 -14.98
N ALA A 295 -10.53 23.32 -15.78
CA ALA A 295 -11.14 23.08 -17.09
C ALA A 295 -10.53 21.80 -17.68
N HIS A 296 -11.39 20.90 -18.17
CA HIS A 296 -11.11 19.64 -18.87
C HIS A 296 -10.96 18.39 -17.99
N ARG A 297 -12.03 17.60 -17.94
CA ARG A 297 -12.02 16.25 -18.52
C ARG A 297 -13.43 15.67 -18.58
N GLY A 298 -13.77 15.13 -19.75
CA GLY A 298 -15.02 14.44 -20.02
C GLY A 298 -15.04 13.04 -19.40
N MET A 299 -16.24 12.52 -19.24
CA MET A 299 -16.49 11.10 -18.93
C MET A 299 -15.98 10.25 -20.10
N GLU A 300 -15.03 9.36 -19.82
CA GLU A 300 -14.79 8.18 -20.65
C GLU A 300 -15.48 7.01 -19.96
N ASP A 301 -16.57 6.54 -20.58
CA ASP A 301 -17.15 5.23 -20.31
C ASP A 301 -16.25 4.20 -21.00
N ASP A 302 -15.63 3.30 -20.23
CA ASP A 302 -15.05 2.09 -20.77
C ASP A 302 -15.54 0.86 -19.99
N ILE A 303 -16.14 -0.05 -20.75
CA ILE A 303 -16.75 -1.33 -20.36
C ILE A 303 -15.65 -2.37 -20.21
N TYR A 304 -15.35 -2.97 -19.04
CA TYR A 304 -14.72 -4.31 -18.99
C TYR A 304 -14.92 -5.08 -17.67
N LYS A 305 -14.96 -6.42 -17.84
CA LYS A 305 -15.06 -7.60 -16.94
C LYS A 305 -14.77 -7.43 -15.43
N GLU A 306 -15.55 -8.17 -14.63
CA GLU A 306 -15.41 -8.33 -13.18
C GLU A 306 -13.99 -8.76 -12.77
N ALA A 307 -13.21 -7.83 -12.21
CA ALA A 307 -11.94 -8.12 -11.55
C ALA A 307 -12.19 -8.73 -10.17
N SER A 308 -11.30 -9.59 -9.69
CA SER A 308 -11.39 -10.09 -8.32
C SER A 308 -11.23 -8.94 -7.31
N GLN A 309 -11.92 -9.00 -6.17
CA GLN A 309 -11.89 -7.93 -5.14
C GLN A 309 -10.45 -7.61 -4.66
N ALA A 310 -9.54 -8.60 -4.70
CA ALA A 310 -8.13 -8.47 -4.27
C ALA A 310 -7.36 -7.61 -5.25
N GLU A 311 -7.61 -7.86 -6.52
CA GLU A 311 -7.00 -7.17 -7.65
C GLU A 311 -7.50 -5.74 -7.74
N MET A 312 -8.78 -5.49 -7.42
CA MET A 312 -9.31 -4.13 -7.32
C MET A 312 -8.62 -3.31 -6.23
N VAL A 313 -8.51 -3.85 -5.02
CA VAL A 313 -7.84 -3.17 -3.90
C VAL A 313 -6.35 -2.98 -4.20
N THR A 314 -5.66 -4.03 -4.64
CA THR A 314 -4.21 -3.98 -4.90
C THR A 314 -3.88 -3.04 -6.05
N ARG A 315 -4.65 -3.04 -7.15
CA ARG A 315 -4.46 -2.12 -8.28
C ARG A 315 -4.68 -0.67 -7.86
N LYS A 316 -5.71 -0.40 -7.06
CA LYS A 316 -6.02 0.95 -6.56
C LYS A 316 -4.95 1.46 -5.58
N LEU A 317 -4.38 0.57 -4.76
CA LEU A 317 -3.29 0.88 -3.83
C LEU A 317 -1.88 0.76 -4.44
N SER A 318 -1.74 0.38 -5.72
CA SER A 318 -0.43 0.37 -6.39
C SER A 318 0.03 1.75 -6.84
N TYR A 319 -0.89 2.74 -6.80
CA TYR A 319 -0.66 4.08 -7.29
C TYR A 319 -0.83 5.09 -6.16
N LYS A 320 0.07 6.08 -6.10
CA LYS A 320 -0.01 7.17 -5.12
C LYS A 320 -1.37 7.89 -5.25
N THR A 321 -2.13 7.93 -4.15
CA THR A 321 -3.48 8.50 -4.10
C THR A 321 -3.47 9.83 -3.36
N ARG A 322 -4.05 10.86 -3.98
CA ARG A 322 -4.33 12.18 -3.42
C ARG A 322 -5.71 12.63 -3.90
N LYS A 323 -6.74 12.22 -3.17
CA LYS A 323 -8.14 12.50 -3.52
C LYS A 323 -8.79 13.39 -2.48
N TYR A 324 -9.71 14.25 -2.89
CA TYR A 324 -10.49 15.07 -1.97
C TYR A 324 -11.99 14.93 -2.23
N LEU A 325 -12.80 15.15 -1.20
CA LEU A 325 -14.26 15.26 -1.27
C LEU A 325 -14.73 16.40 -0.37
N THR A 326 -15.52 17.34 -0.88
CA THR A 326 -16.02 18.48 -0.10
C THR A 326 -17.55 18.53 -0.09
N SER A 327 -18.15 19.01 1.01
CA SER A 327 -19.61 19.04 1.16
C SER A 327 -20.33 20.06 0.26
N GLY A 328 -19.58 20.99 -0.34
CA GLY A 328 -20.07 21.90 -1.36
C GLY A 328 -18.95 22.50 -2.21
N GLY A 329 -19.33 23.19 -3.29
CA GLY A 329 -18.43 23.92 -4.19
C GLY A 329 -18.00 25.26 -3.61
N LYS A 330 -18.70 26.34 -4.00
CA LYS A 330 -18.52 27.72 -3.49
C LYS A 330 -19.73 28.20 -2.68
N GLU A 331 -20.53 27.27 -2.14
CA GLU A 331 -21.82 27.56 -1.54
C GLU A 331 -21.79 27.30 -0.04
N TYR A 332 -22.68 27.98 0.69
CA TYR A 332 -22.92 27.71 2.10
C TYR A 332 -23.54 26.31 2.28
N VAL A 333 -23.01 25.54 3.21
CA VAL A 333 -23.46 24.19 3.54
C VAL A 333 -24.11 24.21 4.92
N PRO A 334 -25.36 23.73 5.07
CA PRO A 334 -26.03 23.72 6.38
C PRO A 334 -25.36 22.77 7.38
N ASP A 335 -25.20 23.20 8.63
CA ASP A 335 -24.73 22.37 9.76
C ASP A 335 -25.69 21.21 10.10
N GLY A 336 -26.94 21.27 9.61
CA GLY A 336 -27.99 20.29 9.91
C GLY A 336 -28.88 20.74 11.08
N ARG A 337 -29.68 19.81 11.60
CA ARG A 337 -30.54 20.09 12.76
C ARG A 337 -29.74 19.86 14.04
N PRO A 338 -29.93 20.66 15.11
CA PRO A 338 -29.25 20.42 16.38
C PRO A 338 -29.41 18.98 16.87
N GLY A 339 -28.30 18.30 17.12
CA GLY A 339 -28.28 16.90 17.57
C GLY A 339 -28.55 15.85 16.48
N MET A 340 -28.69 16.29 15.21
CA MET A 340 -28.70 15.43 14.04
C MET A 340 -27.49 15.80 13.19
N ASN A 341 -26.66 14.82 12.82
CA ASN A 341 -25.44 15.04 12.03
C ASN A 341 -25.66 15.98 10.84
N SER A 342 -24.59 16.67 10.39
CA SER A 342 -24.67 17.47 9.17
C SER A 342 -25.18 16.61 7.99
N PRO A 343 -25.84 17.20 6.98
CA PRO A 343 -26.30 16.44 5.82
C PRO A 343 -25.18 15.64 5.15
N PHE A 344 -23.97 16.20 5.08
CA PHE A 344 -22.79 15.56 4.50
C PHE A 344 -22.24 14.45 5.39
N ALA A 345 -21.95 14.74 6.67
CA ALA A 345 -21.47 13.75 7.62
C ALA A 345 -22.44 12.58 7.77
N ARG A 346 -23.76 12.84 7.74
CA ARG A 346 -24.78 11.79 7.73
C ARG A 346 -24.66 10.87 6.51
N LYS A 347 -24.50 11.42 5.30
CA LYS A 347 -24.35 10.61 4.08
C LYS A 347 -23.03 9.85 4.04
N LEU A 348 -21.95 10.47 4.51
CA LEU A 348 -20.66 9.80 4.70
C LEU A 348 -20.79 8.62 5.68
N LEU A 349 -21.47 8.82 6.82
CA LEU A 349 -21.74 7.76 7.80
C LEU A 349 -22.65 6.66 7.24
N GLU A 350 -23.67 7.01 6.45
CA GLU A 350 -24.51 6.03 5.75
C GLU A 350 -23.66 5.17 4.79
N ALA A 351 -22.75 5.77 4.03
CA ALA A 351 -21.84 5.06 3.15
C ALA A 351 -20.90 4.12 3.93
N LEU A 352 -20.26 4.62 4.99
CA LEU A 352 -19.37 3.83 5.86
C LEU A 352 -20.12 2.65 6.51
N ARG A 353 -21.34 2.87 7.01
CA ARG A 353 -22.18 1.81 7.60
C ARG A 353 -22.70 0.81 6.59
N GLY A 354 -22.81 1.23 5.32
CA GLY A 354 -23.05 0.33 4.20
C GLY A 354 -21.88 -0.63 3.95
N ARG A 355 -20.67 -0.27 4.40
CA ARG A 355 -19.45 -1.11 4.36
C ARG A 355 -19.07 -1.61 2.96
N GLY A 356 -19.55 -1.00 1.88
CA GLY A 356 -19.37 -1.54 0.52
C GLY A 356 -20.32 -2.70 0.16
N GLY A 357 -21.22 -3.08 1.06
CA GLY A 357 -22.19 -4.14 0.79
C GLY A 357 -21.58 -5.53 0.88
N LYS A 358 -21.62 -6.31 -0.22
CA LYS A 358 -21.28 -7.74 -0.19
C LYS A 358 -19.78 -8.01 -0.16
N ASP A 359 -18.99 -7.10 -0.73
CA ASP A 359 -17.54 -7.24 -0.83
C ASP A 359 -16.80 -6.49 0.28
N MET A 360 -17.52 -5.91 1.25
CA MET A 360 -16.95 -5.24 2.43
C MET A 360 -15.91 -4.14 2.10
N ILE A 361 -15.90 -3.63 0.86
CA ILE A 361 -14.97 -2.62 0.36
C ILE A 361 -15.78 -1.43 -0.13
N LEU A 362 -15.69 -0.31 0.57
CA LEU A 362 -16.27 0.94 0.11
C LEU A 362 -15.24 1.74 -0.67
N SER A 363 -15.44 1.84 -1.99
CA SER A 363 -14.65 2.70 -2.87
C SER A 363 -15.12 4.16 -2.87
N LEU A 364 -14.28 5.10 -3.33
CA LEU A 364 -14.71 6.49 -3.48
C LEU A 364 -15.84 6.65 -4.50
N GLY A 365 -15.89 5.79 -5.53
CA GLY A 365 -16.98 5.77 -6.50
C GLY A 365 -18.32 5.44 -5.84
N GLU A 366 -18.37 4.41 -5.01
CA GLU A 366 -19.57 4.06 -4.25
C GLU A 366 -19.92 5.13 -3.22
N LEU A 367 -18.92 5.64 -2.48
CA LEU A 367 -19.12 6.73 -1.53
C LEU A 367 -19.74 7.96 -2.21
N ASN A 368 -19.30 8.29 -3.43
CA ASN A 368 -19.85 9.41 -4.20
C ASN A 368 -21.36 9.27 -4.43
N THR A 369 -21.86 8.05 -4.69
CA THR A 369 -23.30 7.80 -4.90
C THR A 369 -24.17 8.14 -3.68
N TYR A 370 -23.61 8.08 -2.46
CA TYR A 370 -24.33 8.47 -1.25
C TYR A 370 -24.42 9.98 -1.07
N VAL A 371 -23.39 10.72 -1.50
CA VAL A 371 -23.26 12.16 -1.24
C VAL A 371 -23.74 13.02 -2.41
N GLU A 372 -23.74 12.54 -3.65
CA GLU A 372 -24.16 13.30 -4.84
C GLU A 372 -25.63 13.74 -4.83
N VAL A 373 -26.45 13.09 -4.00
CA VAL A 373 -27.86 13.45 -3.79
C VAL A 373 -28.04 14.72 -2.94
N LEU A 374 -26.98 15.21 -2.31
CA LEU A 374 -27.00 16.40 -1.47
C LEU A 374 -27.06 17.70 -2.30
N LYS A 375 -27.67 18.72 -1.69
CA LYS A 375 -27.65 20.10 -2.18
C LYS A 375 -27.15 21.00 -1.04
N PRO A 376 -26.12 21.85 -1.26
CA PRO A 376 -25.32 21.97 -2.50
C PRO A 376 -24.58 20.67 -2.86
N GLN A 377 -24.24 20.52 -4.15
CA GLN A 377 -23.61 19.28 -4.62
C GLN A 377 -22.17 19.17 -4.11
N PRO A 378 -21.80 18.04 -3.48
CA PRO A 378 -20.43 17.76 -3.10
C PRO A 378 -19.48 17.76 -4.30
N ARG A 379 -18.20 18.05 -4.06
CA ARG A 379 -17.16 18.03 -5.09
C ARG A 379 -16.09 17.02 -4.75
N MET A 380 -15.85 16.11 -5.67
CA MET A 380 -14.78 15.12 -5.58
C MET A 380 -13.73 15.39 -6.65
N GLY A 381 -12.46 15.22 -6.32
CA GLY A 381 -11.36 15.45 -7.26
C GLY A 381 -10.03 14.94 -6.76
N GLU A 382 -8.97 15.39 -7.43
CA GLU A 382 -7.58 15.00 -7.18
C GLU A 382 -6.74 16.23 -6.81
N PHE A 383 -5.63 16.05 -6.11
CA PHE A 383 -4.71 17.15 -5.80
C PHE A 383 -3.26 16.69 -5.77
N GLY A 384 -2.32 17.65 -5.82
CA GLY A 384 -0.89 17.38 -5.67
C GLY A 384 -0.38 16.32 -6.65
N ASP A 385 0.39 15.37 -6.14
CA ASP A 385 1.09 14.35 -6.94
C ASP A 385 0.26 13.08 -7.13
N ASN A 386 -1.06 13.23 -7.34
CA ASN A 386 -1.95 12.09 -7.59
C ASN A 386 -1.50 11.31 -8.84
N ALA A 387 -1.38 9.99 -8.72
CA ALA A 387 -1.16 9.14 -9.89
C ALA A 387 -2.51 8.84 -10.59
N PRO A 388 -2.60 8.95 -11.93
CA PRO A 388 -3.82 8.61 -12.66
C PRO A 388 -4.28 7.17 -12.40
N GLY A 389 -5.59 6.97 -12.25
CA GLY A 389 -6.17 5.65 -11.95
C GLY A 389 -6.02 5.18 -10.50
N SER A 390 -5.39 5.99 -9.64
CA SER A 390 -5.39 5.76 -8.19
C SER A 390 -6.78 5.96 -7.59
N ASP A 391 -7.03 5.29 -6.46
CA ASP A 391 -8.27 5.41 -5.70
C ASP A 391 -7.99 5.21 -4.21
N PHE A 392 -8.97 5.50 -3.38
CA PHE A 392 -8.97 5.22 -1.95
C PHE A 392 -10.09 4.25 -1.62
N VAL A 393 -9.84 3.32 -0.70
CA VAL A 393 -10.83 2.33 -0.29
C VAL A 393 -10.92 2.24 1.22
N PHE A 394 -12.12 2.06 1.74
CA PHE A 394 -12.35 1.66 3.13
C PHE A 394 -12.67 0.18 3.14
N ILE A 395 -11.89 -0.62 3.87
CA ILE A 395 -12.06 -2.07 3.95
C ILE A 395 -12.61 -2.41 5.32
N ALA A 396 -13.85 -2.89 5.37
CA ALA A 396 -14.51 -3.23 6.62
C ALA A 396 -13.96 -4.54 7.20
N ARG A 397 -13.91 -4.63 8.53
CA ARG A 397 -13.38 -5.77 9.30
C ARG A 397 -14.48 -6.64 9.92
#